data_AF-A0A1V0UYF1-F1
#
_entry.id   AF-A0A1V0UYF1-F1
#
_cell.length_a   1.000
_cell.length_b   1.000
_cell.length_c   1.000
_cell.angle_alpha   90.00
_cell.angle_beta   90.00
_cell.angle_gamma   90.00
#
_symmetry.space_group_name_H-M   'P 1'
#
loop_
_entity.id
_entity.type
_entity.pdbx_description
1 polymer ?
#
loop_
_entity_poly.entity_id
_entity_poly.type
_entity_poly.pdbx_seq_one_letter_code
_entity_poly.pdbx_strand_id
1 'polypeptide(L)'
;MIQLLKVEWAKAFWNKHFFGALFVGITMSCIHIVTSILPNLPVPLELSQLDTPYNLWMGIDGMNAMHFSFYFILPFLVAIPYSDTLWLDRKNGYIKVSIIRTTRRKYYTSKFVICFIMGFLVVMCTLMFDFMAASMLLPSALPPILRSDLIILCKLWNIL
;
A
#
# COMPACT_ATOMS: atom_id res chain seq x y z
N MET A 1 -27.75 5.40 8.87
CA MET A 1 -26.53 5.18 8.07
C MET A 1 -25.30 5.05 8.97
N ILE A 2 -25.02 6.06 9.80
CA ILE A 2 -23.88 6.07 10.73
C ILE A 2 -23.83 4.81 11.63
N GLN A 3 -24.96 4.37 12.18
CA GLN A 3 -25.03 3.16 13.02
C GLN A 3 -24.61 1.87 12.27
N LEU A 4 -25.02 1.72 10.99
CA LEU A 4 -24.62 0.58 10.16
C LEU A 4 -23.11 0.63 9.85
N LEU A 5 -22.60 1.83 9.57
CA LEU A 5 -21.19 2.03 9.26
C LEU A 5 -20.29 1.69 10.46
N LYS A 6 -20.69 2.07 11.68
CA LYS A 6 -19.98 1.71 12.92
C LYS A 6 -19.87 0.19 13.11
N VAL A 7 -20.97 -0.53 12.88
CA VAL A 7 -21.02 -1.99 13.03
C VAL A 7 -20.14 -2.68 11.99
N GLU A 8 -20.27 -2.29 10.72
CA GLU A 8 -19.49 -2.87 9.63
C GLU A 8 -17.99 -2.52 9.77
N TRP A 9 -17.65 -1.33 10.28
CA TRP A 9 -16.27 -0.95 10.58
C TRP A 9 -15.61 -1.86 11.62
N ALA A 10 -16.32 -2.12 12.73
CA ALA A 10 -15.82 -3.01 13.78
C ALA A 10 -15.59 -4.44 13.26
N LYS A 11 -16.48 -4.93 12.40
CA LYS A 11 -16.32 -6.24 11.73
C LYS A 11 -15.12 -6.25 10.78
N ALA A 12 -14.94 -5.18 10.01
CA ALA A 12 -13.85 -5.07 9.04
C ALA A 12 -12.48 -5.12 9.72
N PHE A 13 -12.33 -4.39 10.84
CA PHE A 13 -11.07 -4.35 11.58
C PHE A 13 -10.69 -5.69 12.20
N TRP A 14 -11.67 -6.51 12.56
CA TRP A 14 -11.47 -7.86 13.11
C TRP A 14 -11.50 -8.98 12.07
N ASN A 15 -11.49 -8.65 10.78
CA ASN A 15 -11.47 -9.64 9.72
C ASN A 15 -10.07 -10.26 9.57
N LYS A 16 -9.97 -11.59 9.56
CA LYS A 16 -8.69 -12.31 9.38
C LYS A 16 -7.98 -11.95 8.07
N HIS A 17 -8.75 -11.73 7.01
CA HIS A 17 -8.25 -11.37 5.68
C HIS A 17 -7.57 -10.00 5.66
N PHE A 18 -8.02 -9.07 6.51
CA PHE A 18 -7.38 -7.76 6.66
C PHE A 18 -5.95 -7.91 7.18
N PHE A 19 -5.76 -8.71 8.23
CA PHE A 19 -4.41 -9.00 8.76
C PHE A 19 -3.54 -9.77 7.77
N GLY A 20 -4.13 -10.72 7.01
CA GLY A 20 -3.41 -11.43 5.95
C GLY A 20 -2.87 -10.48 4.87
N ALA A 21 -3.71 -9.57 4.38
CA ALA A 21 -3.28 -8.58 3.39
C ALA A 21 -2.22 -7.61 3.94
N LEU A 22 -2.36 -7.20 5.21
CA LEU A 22 -1.38 -6.34 5.89
C LEU A 22 -0.03 -7.04 6.03
N PHE A 23 -0.02 -8.32 6.41
CA PHE A 23 1.21 -9.12 6.51
C PHE A 23 1.92 -9.21 5.15
N VAL A 24 1.20 -9.51 4.07
CA VAL A 24 1.76 -9.53 2.71
C VAL A 24 2.38 -8.18 2.34
N GLY A 25 1.68 -7.08 2.62
CA GLY A 25 2.20 -5.74 2.40
C GLY A 25 3.52 -5.47 3.16
N ILE A 26 3.56 -5.77 4.46
CA ILE A 26 4.77 -5.61 5.26
C ILE A 26 5.92 -6.48 4.72
N THR A 27 5.67 -7.74 4.36
CA THR A 27 6.71 -8.60 3.81
C THR A 27 7.31 -8.05 2.51
N MET A 28 6.47 -7.45 1.64
CA MET A 28 6.94 -6.78 0.44
C MET A 28 7.85 -5.57 0.75
N SER A 29 7.47 -4.75 1.73
CA SER A 29 8.34 -3.65 2.17
C SER A 29 9.66 -4.14 2.76
N CYS A 30 9.63 -5.20 3.58
CA CYS A 30 10.87 -5.80 4.10
C CYS A 30 11.79 -6.29 2.99
N ILE A 31 11.25 -6.97 1.98
CA ILE A 31 12.02 -7.44 0.82
C ILE A 31 12.66 -6.24 0.10
N HIS A 32 11.89 -5.19 -0.16
CA HIS A 32 12.38 -3.97 -0.79
C HIS A 32 13.53 -3.30 -0.03
N ILE A 33 13.41 -3.18 1.30
CA ILE A 33 14.48 -2.62 2.14
C ILE A 33 15.78 -3.44 2.00
N VAL A 34 15.67 -4.77 2.05
CA VAL A 34 16.83 -5.67 1.98
C VAL A 34 17.52 -5.59 0.61
N THR A 35 16.77 -5.49 -0.48
CA THR A 35 17.31 -5.56 -1.85
C THR A 35 17.70 -4.20 -2.43
N SER A 36 17.02 -3.13 -2.02
CA SER A 36 17.18 -1.81 -2.64
C SER A 36 17.93 -0.83 -1.74
N ILE A 37 17.85 -0.99 -0.42
CA ILE A 37 18.42 -0.01 0.54
C ILE A 37 19.72 -0.56 1.14
N LEU A 38 19.71 -1.80 1.62
CA LEU A 38 20.88 -2.43 2.27
C LEU A 38 22.15 -2.48 1.40
N PRO A 39 22.12 -2.89 0.12
CA PRO A 39 23.35 -3.03 -0.68
C PRO A 39 23.98 -1.70 -1.08
N ASN A 40 23.22 -0.59 -0.99
CA ASN A 40 23.74 0.75 -1.28
C ASN A 40 24.43 1.39 -0.07
N LEU A 41 24.50 0.68 1.08
CA LEU A 41 25.21 1.12 2.27
C LEU A 41 26.64 0.53 2.32
N PRO A 42 27.67 1.32 2.68
CA PRO A 42 27.64 2.74 3.01
C PRO A 42 27.55 3.60 1.75
N VAL A 43 26.64 4.57 1.75
CA VAL A 43 26.44 5.45 0.59
C VAL A 43 27.73 6.24 0.35
N PRO A 44 28.39 6.09 -0.81
CA PRO A 44 29.56 6.90 -1.15
C PRO A 44 29.18 8.39 -1.12
N LEU A 45 30.08 9.26 -0.62
CA LEU A 45 29.84 10.71 -0.51
C LEU A 45 29.44 11.38 -1.85
N GLU A 46 29.79 10.78 -2.99
CA GLU A 46 29.40 11.26 -4.33
C GLU A 46 27.96 10.87 -4.73
N LEU A 47 27.43 9.81 -4.14
CA LEU A 47 26.08 9.27 -4.38
C LEU A 47 25.08 9.65 -3.28
N SER A 48 25.52 10.26 -2.19
CA SER A 48 24.67 10.64 -1.05
C SER A 48 23.57 11.66 -1.37
N GLN A 49 23.68 12.36 -2.50
CA GLN A 49 22.65 13.27 -3.02
C GLN A 49 21.62 12.56 -3.93
N LEU A 50 21.95 11.35 -4.41
CA LEU A 50 21.11 10.55 -5.31
C LEU A 50 20.28 9.54 -4.51
N ASP A 51 20.91 8.88 -3.54
CA ASP A 51 20.31 7.87 -2.66
C ASP A 51 19.61 8.53 -1.46
N THR A 52 18.58 9.33 -1.77
CA THR A 52 17.72 9.95 -0.76
C THR A 52 16.52 9.05 -0.46
N PRO A 53 15.92 9.14 0.74
CA PRO A 53 14.71 8.39 1.06
C PRO A 53 13.53 8.74 0.14
N TYR A 54 13.56 9.87 -0.56
CA TYR A 54 12.53 10.27 -1.52
C TYR A 54 12.67 9.59 -2.88
N ASN A 55 13.91 9.34 -3.33
CA ASN A 55 14.17 8.72 -4.63
C ASN A 55 14.09 7.20 -4.57
N LEU A 56 14.53 6.60 -3.47
CA LEU A 56 14.52 5.14 -3.26
C LEU A 56 13.22 4.64 -2.60
N TRP A 57 12.24 5.52 -2.36
CA TRP A 57 10.95 5.10 -1.83
C TRP A 57 10.20 4.25 -2.85
N MET A 58 9.64 3.13 -2.38
CA MET A 58 8.87 2.19 -3.22
C MET A 58 7.72 2.85 -4.00
N GLY A 59 7.20 4.01 -3.56
CA GLY A 59 6.15 4.74 -4.29
C GLY A 59 6.64 5.54 -5.50
N ILE A 60 7.92 5.95 -5.52
CA ILE A 60 8.47 6.88 -6.52
C ILE A 60 9.53 6.21 -7.40
N ASP A 61 10.27 5.22 -6.89
CA ASP A 61 11.38 4.57 -7.59
C ASP A 61 10.92 3.74 -8.81
N GLY A 62 10.59 4.43 -9.91
CA GLY A 62 10.06 3.82 -11.12
C GLY A 62 11.08 3.03 -11.95
N MET A 63 12.31 2.88 -11.48
CA MET A 63 13.36 2.10 -12.17
C MET A 63 13.73 0.81 -11.44
N ASN A 64 13.01 0.49 -10.37
CA ASN A 64 13.32 -0.64 -9.52
C ASN A 64 12.30 -1.76 -9.72
N ALA A 65 12.77 -3.00 -9.83
CA ALA A 65 11.93 -4.15 -10.09
C ALA A 65 10.86 -4.37 -9.00
N MET A 66 11.17 -4.00 -7.74
CA MET A 66 10.22 -4.06 -6.63
C MET A 66 9.05 -3.09 -6.79
N HIS A 67 9.28 -1.87 -7.29
CA HIS A 67 8.22 -0.88 -7.53
C HIS A 67 7.19 -1.46 -8.51
N PHE A 68 7.64 -1.93 -9.68
CA PHE A 68 6.76 -2.53 -10.68
C PHE A 68 5.97 -3.72 -10.12
N SER A 69 6.64 -4.60 -9.37
CA SER A 69 6.01 -5.77 -8.76
C SER A 69 4.93 -5.38 -7.74
N PHE A 70 5.20 -4.35 -6.92
CA PHE A 70 4.25 -3.84 -5.94
C PHE A 70 3.01 -3.24 -6.62
N TYR A 71 3.18 -2.36 -7.60
CA TYR A 71 2.05 -1.75 -8.32
C TYR A 71 1.25 -2.78 -9.13
N PHE A 72 1.88 -3.84 -9.62
CA PHE A 72 1.18 -4.95 -10.27
C PHE A 72 0.29 -5.74 -9.30
N ILE A 73 0.76 -5.99 -8.07
CA ILE A 73 0.03 -6.74 -7.04
C ILE A 73 -0.99 -5.87 -6.30
N LEU A 74 -0.83 -4.54 -6.33
CA LEU A 74 -1.66 -3.57 -5.61
C LEU A 74 -3.17 -3.78 -5.79
N PRO A 75 -3.73 -4.00 -7.01
CA PRO A 75 -5.16 -4.24 -7.17
C PRO A 75 -5.65 -5.49 -6.43
N PHE A 76 -4.82 -6.53 -6.35
CA PHE A 76 -5.13 -7.75 -5.61
C PHE A 76 -5.09 -7.50 -4.10
N LEU A 77 -4.08 -6.78 -3.63
CA LEU A 77 -3.91 -6.46 -2.20
C LEU A 77 -5.09 -5.63 -1.67
N VAL A 78 -5.58 -4.68 -2.47
CA VAL A 78 -6.73 -3.82 -2.14
C VAL A 78 -8.06 -4.57 -2.17
N ALA A 79 -8.20 -5.62 -2.99
CA ALA A 79 -9.45 -6.35 -3.14
C ALA A 79 -9.76 -7.31 -1.96
N ILE A 80 -8.72 -7.85 -1.31
CA ILE A 80 -8.82 -8.92 -0.29
C ILE A 80 -9.48 -8.51 1.05
N PRO A 81 -9.18 -7.37 1.69
CA PRO A 81 -9.49 -7.16 3.12
C PRO A 81 -10.98 -7.18 3.48
N TYR A 82 -11.88 -6.89 2.53
CA TYR A 82 -13.33 -6.83 2.80
C TYR A 82 -14.22 -7.52 1.74
N SER A 83 -13.65 -8.31 0.81
CA SER A 83 -14.40 -8.99 -0.26
C SER A 83 -15.45 -9.98 0.25
N ASP A 84 -15.12 -10.73 1.30
CA ASP A 84 -15.90 -11.90 1.67
C ASP A 84 -17.18 -11.56 2.44
N THR A 85 -17.24 -10.36 3.02
CA THR A 85 -18.35 -9.96 3.88
C THR A 85 -19.67 -9.85 3.12
N LEU A 86 -19.65 -9.50 1.83
CA LEU A 86 -20.83 -9.49 0.98
C LEU A 86 -21.36 -10.91 0.72
N TRP A 87 -20.44 -11.84 0.47
CA TRP A 87 -20.79 -13.23 0.24
C TRP A 87 -21.36 -13.87 1.51
N LEU A 88 -20.72 -13.62 2.64
CA LEU A 88 -21.12 -14.18 3.94
C LEU A 88 -22.48 -13.62 4.40
N ASP A 89 -22.73 -12.32 4.18
CA ASP A 89 -24.03 -11.71 4.45
C ASP A 89 -25.14 -12.27 3.55
N ARG A 90 -24.83 -12.61 2.29
CA ARG A 90 -25.77 -13.27 1.37
C ARG A 90 -26.07 -14.69 1.82
N LYS A 91 -25.05 -15.46 2.18
CA LYS A 91 -25.18 -16.85 2.65
C LYS A 91 -26.00 -16.95 3.93
N ASN A 92 -25.76 -16.06 4.89
CA ASN A 92 -26.44 -16.06 6.19
C ASN A 92 -27.82 -15.37 6.16
N GLY A 93 -28.24 -14.83 5.01
CA GLY A 93 -29.50 -14.09 4.88
C GLY A 93 -29.52 -12.74 5.61
N TYR A 94 -28.38 -12.28 6.14
CA TYR A 94 -28.24 -11.01 6.88
C TYR A 94 -28.67 -9.80 6.05
N ILE A 95 -28.45 -9.86 4.72
CA ILE A 95 -28.90 -8.84 3.76
C ILE A 95 -30.40 -8.56 3.90
N LYS A 96 -31.23 -9.59 4.07
CA LYS A 96 -32.70 -9.45 4.16
C LYS A 96 -33.10 -8.68 5.41
N VAL A 97 -32.52 -9.03 6.56
CA VAL A 97 -32.77 -8.36 7.85
C VAL A 97 -32.31 -6.90 7.81
N SER A 98 -31.13 -6.65 7.23
CA SER A 98 -30.61 -5.29 7.13
C SER A 98 -31.46 -4.41 6.20
N ILE A 99 -31.99 -4.94 5.10
CA ILE A 99 -32.83 -4.19 4.15
C ILE A 99 -34.23 -3.90 4.72
N ILE A 100 -34.75 -4.72 5.62
CA ILE A 100 -36.03 -4.41 6.29
C ILE A 100 -35.87 -3.18 7.20
N ARG A 101 -34.71 -3.05 7.86
CA ARG A 101 -34.41 -1.92 8.77
C ARG A 101 -33.84 -0.70 8.06
N THR A 102 -33.39 -0.81 6.81
CA THR A 102 -32.78 0.30 6.06
C THR A 102 -32.97 0.21 4.54
N THR A 103 -32.85 1.32 3.83
CA THR A 103 -32.94 1.32 2.36
C THR A 103 -31.78 0.53 1.73
N ARG A 104 -32.06 -0.24 0.66
CA ARG A 104 -31.04 -0.99 -0.11
C ARG A 104 -29.82 -0.16 -0.50
N ARG A 105 -30.04 1.07 -0.98
CA ARG A 105 -28.96 2.00 -1.36
C ARG A 105 -28.00 2.26 -0.19
N LYS A 106 -28.52 2.52 1.02
CA LYS A 106 -27.71 2.83 2.21
C LYS A 106 -26.86 1.65 2.67
N TYR A 107 -27.33 0.41 2.46
CA TYR A 107 -26.57 -0.79 2.79
C TYR A 107 -25.35 -0.96 1.87
N TYR A 108 -25.56 -0.92 0.54
CA TYR A 108 -24.47 -1.08 -0.42
C TYR A 108 -23.47 0.07 -0.38
N THR A 109 -23.92 1.32 -0.18
CA THR A 109 -22.99 2.45 -0.01
C THR A 109 -22.13 2.32 1.23
N SER A 110 -22.70 1.85 2.36
CA SER A 110 -21.93 1.65 3.59
C SER A 110 -20.86 0.58 3.42
N LYS A 111 -21.16 -0.53 2.73
CA LYS A 111 -20.17 -1.57 2.43
C LYS A 111 -19.08 -1.09 1.48
N PHE A 112 -19.44 -0.33 0.45
CA PHE A 112 -18.48 0.23 -0.49
C PHE A 112 -17.48 1.16 0.22
N VAL A 113 -17.97 2.08 1.05
CA VAL A 113 -17.12 3.01 1.82
C VAL A 113 -16.16 2.25 2.72
N ILE A 114 -16.63 1.21 3.41
CA ILE A 114 -15.76 0.43 4.30
C ILE A 114 -14.74 -0.39 3.52
N CYS A 115 -15.13 -1.01 2.41
CA CYS A 115 -14.21 -1.73 1.54
C CYS A 115 -13.10 -0.81 1.01
N PHE A 116 -13.46 0.40 0.58
CA PHE A 116 -12.52 1.40 0.10
C PHE A 116 -11.53 1.83 1.20
N ILE A 117 -12.03 2.16 2.39
CA ILE A 117 -11.16 2.59 3.50
C ILE A 117 -10.25 1.45 3.96
N MET A 118 -10.73 0.21 4.04
CA MET A 118 -9.92 -0.93 4.46
C MET A 118 -8.82 -1.25 3.45
N GLY A 119 -9.13 -1.22 2.15
CA GLY A 119 -8.11 -1.38 1.10
C GLY A 119 -7.08 -0.25 1.11
N PHE A 120 -7.53 0.99 1.30
CA PHE A 120 -6.66 2.15 1.46
C PHE A 120 -5.73 1.99 2.67
N LEU A 121 -6.25 1.57 3.83
CA LEU A 121 -5.45 1.38 5.04
C LEU A 121 -4.33 0.35 4.85
N VAL A 122 -4.60 -0.78 4.17
CA VAL A 122 -3.57 -1.79 3.91
C VAL A 122 -2.42 -1.23 3.07
N VAL A 123 -2.74 -0.54 1.98
CA VAL A 123 -1.73 0.06 1.08
C VAL A 123 -1.00 1.21 1.79
N MET A 124 -1.73 2.08 2.49
CA MET A 124 -1.16 3.18 3.25
C MET A 124 -0.17 2.67 4.31
N CYS A 125 -0.56 1.67 5.11
CA CYS A 125 0.32 1.09 6.12
C CYS A 125 1.60 0.50 5.50
N THR A 126 1.48 -0.18 4.36
CA THR A 126 2.62 -0.78 3.65
C THR A 126 3.62 0.29 3.18
N LEU A 127 3.13 1.32 2.48
CA LEU A 127 3.97 2.41 1.96
C LEU A 127 4.55 3.29 3.07
N MET A 128 3.79 3.52 4.14
CA MET A 128 4.24 4.32 5.28
C MET A 128 5.34 3.59 6.06
N PHE A 129 5.22 2.27 6.23
CA PHE A 129 6.28 1.46 6.83
C PHE A 129 7.57 1.50 6.00
N ASP A 130 7.46 1.35 4.67
CA ASP A 130 8.59 1.44 3.75
C ASP A 130 9.32 2.79 3.84
N PHE A 131 8.55 3.89 3.83
CA PHE A 131 9.09 5.24 3.93
C PHE A 131 9.79 5.50 5.27
N MET A 132 9.21 5.02 6.37
CA MET A 132 9.82 5.15 7.70
C MET A 132 11.15 4.39 7.75
N ALA A 133 11.21 3.17 7.20
CA ALA A 133 12.46 2.41 7.14
C ALA A 133 13.51 3.09 6.25
N ALA A 134 13.12 3.60 5.08
CA ALA A 134 14.01 4.32 4.18
C ALA A 134 14.60 5.58 4.82
N SER A 135 13.79 6.37 5.53
CA SER A 135 14.25 7.59 6.21
C SER A 135 15.14 7.32 7.43
N MET A 136 15.06 6.14 8.05
CA MET A 136 15.98 5.75 9.13
C MET A 136 17.35 5.33 8.60
N LEU A 137 17.42 4.72 7.41
CA LEU A 137 18.64 4.15 6.85
C LEU A 137 19.40 5.10 5.92
N LEU A 138 18.69 5.97 5.19
CA LEU A 138 19.27 6.87 4.20
C LEU A 138 19.42 8.28 4.76
N PRO A 139 20.50 9.00 4.42
CA PRO A 139 20.67 10.39 4.83
C PRO A 139 19.59 11.27 4.18
N SER A 140 18.94 12.12 4.99
CA SER A 140 17.92 13.06 4.53
C SER A 140 18.56 14.29 3.86
N ALA A 141 18.99 14.15 2.61
CA ALA A 141 19.36 15.27 1.75
C ALA A 141 18.18 15.63 0.83
N LEU A 142 17.99 16.92 0.56
CA LEU A 142 17.04 17.38 -0.45
C LEU A 142 17.53 16.93 -1.84
N PRO A 143 16.73 16.19 -2.62
CA PRO A 143 17.14 15.80 -3.97
C PRO A 143 17.25 17.06 -4.85
N PRO A 144 18.33 17.23 -5.64
CA PRO A 144 18.45 18.37 -6.54
C PRO A 144 17.37 18.30 -7.63
N ILE A 145 16.56 19.36 -7.68
CA ILE A 145 15.35 19.59 -8.52
C ILE A 145 15.54 19.37 -10.04
N LEU A 146 16.78 19.32 -10.53
CA LEU A 146 17.14 19.37 -11.96
C LEU A 146 17.67 18.04 -12.53
N ARG A 147 17.77 16.96 -11.73
CA ARG A 147 18.56 15.76 -12.11
C ARG A 147 17.77 14.47 -12.36
N SER A 148 16.45 14.40 -12.09
CA SER A 148 15.66 13.19 -12.33
C SER A 148 15.68 12.73 -13.79
N ASP A 149 15.67 13.68 -14.74
CA ASP A 149 15.72 13.38 -16.18
C ASP A 149 17.09 12.84 -16.62
N LEU A 150 18.15 13.26 -15.94
CA LEU A 150 19.54 12.85 -16.23
C LEU A 150 19.85 11.44 -15.71
N ILE A 151 19.17 11.00 -14.64
CA ILE A 151 19.28 9.62 -14.10
C ILE A 151 18.66 8.62 -15.06
N ILE A 152 17.52 8.96 -15.67
CA ILE A 152 16.89 8.13 -16.72
C ILE A 152 17.87 7.97 -17.88
N LEU A 153 18.48 9.06 -18.37
CA LEU A 153 19.46 9.02 -19.46
C LEU A 153 20.73 8.21 -19.14
N CYS A 154 21.34 8.40 -17.96
CA CYS A 154 22.54 7.65 -17.56
C CYS A 154 22.26 6.15 -17.38
N LYS A 155 21.11 5.79 -16.79
CA LYS A 155 20.75 4.39 -16.56
C LYS A 155 20.32 3.69 -17.86
N LEU A 156 19.80 4.43 -18.84
CA LEU A 156 19.52 3.93 -20.20
C LEU A 156 20.80 3.74 -21.02
N TRP A 157 21.80 4.60 -20.85
CA TRP A 157 23.12 4.45 -21.49
C TRP A 157 23.90 3.25 -20.93
N ASN A 158 23.78 2.94 -19.63
CA ASN A 158 24.48 1.80 -19.02
C ASN A 158 23.84 0.43 -19.32
N ILE A 159 22.76 0.41 -20.11
CA ILE A 159 22.06 -0.80 -20.60
C ILE A 159 22.34 -1.04 -22.10
N LEU A 160 22.95 -0.06 -22.79
CA LEU A 160 23.40 -0.14 -24.19
C LEU A 160 24.92 -0.39 -24.27
#